data_AF-E8KGN6-F1
#
_entry.id   AF-E8KGN6-F1
#
_cell.length_a   1.000
_cell.length_b   1.000
_cell.length_c   1.000
_cell.angle_alpha   90.00
_cell.angle_beta   90.00
_cell.angle_gamma   90.00
#
_symmetry.space_group_name_H-M   'P 1'
#
loop_
_entity.id
_entity.type
_entity.pdbx_description
1 polymer ?
#
loop_
_entity_poly.entity_id
_entity_poly.type
_entity_poly.pdbx_seq_one_letter_code
_entity_poly.pdbx_strand_id
1 'polypeptide(L)'
;MYFVMQNPLDLPDSVLGQLGNRVQHALRTFTPRDQKAVKSAAETFRANKGVDVVEAITQLGVGEALISVLDEKGMPTPVEVAYIYPPKSQLTPLATAERDALVKQYDLYAYYSEYVDNESAYELLNAQVAQAQAAQQQAEAEKAEEENDFFGGMIASIFGTKKKKDQTIAEQVVSEVTKSVAKKLTNQVSKQIMRGILGAITK
;
A
#
# COMPACT_ATOMS: atom_id res chain seq x y z
N MET A 1 19.34 -11.89 5.76
CA MET A 1 18.20 -11.19 6.39
C MET A 1 18.49 -11.11 7.87
N TYR A 2 18.33 -9.95 8.49
CA TYR A 2 18.59 -9.74 9.92
C TYR A 2 17.37 -9.10 10.55
N PHE A 3 16.96 -9.59 11.72
CA PHE A 3 15.91 -8.99 12.52
C PHE A 3 16.53 -8.41 13.77
N VAL A 4 16.24 -7.13 14.04
CA VAL A 4 16.70 -6.42 15.23
C VAL A 4 15.45 -5.89 15.92
N MET A 5 15.17 -6.40 17.11
CA MET A 5 13.97 -6.10 17.89
C MET A 5 14.30 -6.00 19.37
N GLN A 6 13.46 -5.31 20.13
CA GLN A 6 13.61 -5.20 21.58
C GLN A 6 12.90 -6.33 22.32
N ASN A 7 11.77 -6.83 21.80
CA ASN A 7 11.00 -7.89 22.41
C ASN A 7 10.94 -9.13 21.50
N PRO A 8 11.31 -10.32 21.98
CA PRO A 8 11.24 -11.55 21.18
C PRO A 8 9.82 -11.89 20.71
N LEU A 9 8.79 -11.40 21.40
CA LEU A 9 7.38 -11.60 21.02
C LEU A 9 6.95 -10.76 19.81
N ASP A 10 7.79 -9.85 19.31
CA ASP A 10 7.49 -9.04 18.12
C ASP A 10 7.58 -9.87 16.82
N LEU A 11 8.23 -11.04 16.86
CA LEU A 11 8.27 -11.99 15.75
C LEU A 11 7.38 -13.21 16.03
N PRO A 12 6.63 -13.69 15.02
CA PRO A 12 5.86 -14.92 15.15
C PRO A 12 6.78 -16.14 15.23
N ASP A 13 6.34 -17.15 15.98
CA ASP A 13 7.10 -18.40 16.23
C ASP A 13 7.54 -19.10 14.94
N SER A 14 6.74 -19.01 13.87
CA SER A 14 7.05 -19.58 12.56
C SER A 14 8.29 -18.97 11.91
N VAL A 15 8.56 -17.69 12.17
CA VAL A 15 9.77 -17.00 11.72
C VAL A 15 10.90 -17.26 12.69
N LEU A 16 10.63 -17.18 14.01
CA LEU A 16 11.63 -17.49 15.04
C LEU A 16 12.22 -18.88 14.82
N GLY A 17 11.42 -19.91 14.56
CA GLY A 17 11.90 -21.28 14.33
C GLY A 17 12.84 -21.44 13.12
N GLN A 18 12.85 -20.48 12.20
CA GLN A 18 13.74 -20.49 11.03
C GLN A 18 15.07 -19.76 11.28
N LEU A 19 15.18 -19.00 12.38
CA LEU A 19 16.40 -18.28 12.73
C LEU A 19 17.38 -19.21 13.44
N GLY A 20 18.40 -19.65 12.69
CA GLY A 20 19.46 -20.52 13.19
C GLY A 20 20.55 -19.78 13.97
N ASN A 21 20.84 -18.52 13.61
CA ASN A 21 21.78 -17.67 14.34
C ASN A 21 21.00 -16.74 15.28
N ARG A 22 21.43 -16.67 16.53
CA ARG A 22 20.79 -15.88 17.59
C ARG A 22 21.83 -15.17 18.44
N VAL A 23 21.56 -13.90 18.69
CA VAL A 23 22.27 -13.06 19.65
C VAL A 23 21.22 -12.37 20.50
N GLN A 24 21.15 -12.74 21.78
CA GLN A 24 20.17 -12.20 22.72
C GLN A 24 20.89 -11.44 23.83
N HIS A 25 20.70 -10.13 23.84
CA HIS A 25 21.10 -9.29 24.97
C HIS A 25 20.15 -9.43 26.16
N ALA A 26 20.56 -8.88 27.29
CA ALA A 26 19.80 -8.89 28.53
C ALA A 26 18.33 -8.46 28.32
N LEU A 27 17.40 -9.25 28.85
CA LEU A 27 15.99 -8.88 28.95
C LEU A 27 15.66 -8.56 30.40
N ARG A 28 15.15 -7.35 30.64
CA ARG A 28 14.75 -6.93 31.98
C ARG A 28 13.28 -7.27 32.20
N THR A 29 13.01 -8.06 33.23
CA THR A 29 11.65 -8.51 33.55
C THR A 29 11.06 -7.66 34.66
N PHE A 30 10.14 -6.76 34.31
CA PHE A 30 9.38 -5.98 35.29
C PHE A 30 7.90 -6.36 35.31
N THR A 31 7.42 -6.94 34.21
CA THR A 31 6.01 -7.32 34.04
C THR A 31 5.85 -8.81 33.74
N PRO A 32 4.65 -9.39 33.95
CA PRO A 32 4.35 -10.76 33.53
C PRO A 32 4.54 -11.01 32.03
N ARG A 33 4.36 -9.96 31.20
CA ARG A 33 4.62 -10.04 29.76
C ARG A 33 6.11 -10.26 29.47
N ASP A 34 6.98 -9.57 30.20
CA ASP A 34 8.44 -9.72 30.04
C ASP A 34 8.90 -11.11 30.50
N GLN A 35 8.31 -11.65 31.56
CA GLN A 35 8.62 -13.02 32.00
C GLN A 35 8.29 -14.06 30.93
N LYS A 36 7.16 -13.88 30.21
CA LYS A 36 6.82 -14.73 29.06
C LYS A 36 7.81 -14.55 27.91
N ALA A 37 8.21 -13.32 27.64
CA ALA A 37 9.22 -13.02 26.62
C ALA A 37 10.57 -13.69 26.92
N VAL A 38 11.02 -13.67 28.18
CA VAL A 38 12.24 -14.36 28.62
C VAL A 38 12.14 -15.86 28.43
N LYS A 39 11.03 -16.48 28.86
CA LYS A 39 10.83 -17.93 28.70
C LYS A 39 10.82 -18.33 27.22
N SER A 40 10.05 -17.61 26.41
CA SER A 40 9.98 -17.84 24.96
C SER A 40 11.36 -17.71 24.31
N ALA A 41 12.13 -16.66 24.63
CA ALA A 41 13.49 -16.51 24.12
C ALA A 41 14.40 -17.66 24.55
N ALA A 42 14.36 -18.06 25.83
CA ALA A 42 15.19 -19.13 26.38
C ALA A 42 14.92 -20.48 25.70
N GLU A 43 13.65 -20.82 25.45
CA GLU A 43 13.24 -22.07 24.80
C GLU A 43 13.72 -22.18 23.35
N THR A 44 14.03 -21.06 22.71
CA THR A 44 14.50 -21.05 21.32
C THR A 44 15.99 -21.39 21.15
N PHE A 45 16.74 -21.43 22.25
CA PHE A 45 18.16 -21.76 22.22
C PHE A 45 18.40 -23.26 22.31
N ARG A 46 19.46 -23.72 21.64
CA ARG A 46 19.95 -25.08 21.86
C ARG A 46 20.53 -25.20 23.27
N ALA A 47 20.01 -26.14 24.04
CA ALA A 47 20.40 -26.35 25.43
C ALA A 47 21.91 -26.59 25.59
N ASN A 48 22.48 -25.98 26.62
CA ASN A 48 23.85 -26.20 27.08
C ASN A 48 23.80 -26.60 28.57
N LYS A 49 24.46 -27.70 28.95
CA LYS A 49 24.47 -28.19 30.34
C LYS A 49 25.14 -27.22 31.32
N GLY A 50 26.02 -26.35 30.82
CA GLY A 50 26.74 -25.38 31.63
C GLY A 50 26.04 -24.03 31.77
N VAL A 51 24.89 -23.82 31.11
CA VAL A 51 24.20 -22.52 31.07
C VAL A 51 22.71 -22.70 31.33
N ASP A 52 22.24 -22.13 32.44
CA ASP A 52 20.81 -21.88 32.60
C ASP A 52 20.45 -20.63 31.80
N VAL A 53 19.77 -20.82 30.68
CA VAL A 53 19.44 -19.74 29.73
C VAL A 53 18.45 -18.76 30.33
N VAL A 54 17.48 -19.24 31.12
CA VAL A 54 16.44 -18.39 31.72
C VAL A 54 17.07 -17.48 32.78
N GLU A 55 17.92 -18.06 33.63
CA GLU A 55 18.66 -17.30 34.63
C GLU A 55 19.64 -16.33 33.97
N ALA A 56 20.46 -16.82 33.02
CA ALA A 56 21.47 -16.02 32.33
C ALA A 56 20.86 -14.79 31.65
N ILE A 57 19.77 -14.95 30.86
CA ILE A 57 19.11 -13.83 30.14
C ILE A 57 18.82 -12.64 31.08
N THR A 58 18.41 -12.93 32.32
CA THR A 58 18.04 -11.89 33.29
C THR A 58 19.24 -11.23 33.96
N GLN A 59 20.34 -11.99 34.13
CA GLN A 59 21.54 -11.56 34.85
C GLN A 59 22.61 -10.92 33.95
N LEU A 60 22.52 -11.06 32.62
CA LEU A 60 23.47 -10.46 31.68
C LEU A 60 23.67 -8.94 31.93
N GLY A 61 24.94 -8.55 31.91
CA GLY A 61 25.43 -7.18 31.99
C GLY A 61 25.41 -6.46 30.64
N VAL A 62 25.84 -5.19 30.65
CA VAL A 62 26.02 -4.41 29.43
C VAL A 62 27.22 -4.97 28.66
N GLY A 63 27.02 -5.24 27.37
CA GLY A 63 28.05 -5.83 26.51
C GLY A 63 28.11 -7.36 26.56
N GLU A 64 27.25 -8.01 27.35
CA GLU A 64 27.10 -9.46 27.37
C GLU A 64 25.87 -9.89 26.55
N ALA A 65 25.94 -11.08 25.96
CA ALA A 65 24.84 -11.68 25.23
C ALA A 65 24.90 -13.21 25.30
N LEU A 66 23.74 -13.84 25.15
CA LEU A 66 23.66 -15.25 24.80
C LEU A 66 23.78 -15.40 23.29
N ILE A 67 24.68 -16.29 22.88
CA ILE A 67 25.01 -16.50 21.48
C ILE A 67 24.81 -17.97 21.14
N SER A 68 24.14 -18.22 20.03
CA SER A 68 24.07 -19.52 19.38
C SER A 68 24.16 -19.28 17.88
N VAL A 69 25.12 -19.92 17.23
CA VAL A 69 25.38 -19.75 15.80
C VAL A 69 25.37 -21.11 15.11
N LEU A 70 25.20 -21.13 13.81
CA LEU A 70 25.23 -22.37 13.05
C LEU A 70 26.68 -22.88 12.93
N ASP A 71 26.85 -24.19 13.10
CA ASP A 71 28.09 -24.90 12.79
C ASP A 71 28.28 -25.13 11.28
N GLU A 72 29.37 -25.79 10.89
CA GLU A 72 29.69 -26.10 9.49
C GLU A 72 28.61 -26.96 8.80
N LYS A 73 27.77 -27.65 9.57
CA LYS A 73 26.68 -28.50 9.09
C LYS A 73 25.33 -27.79 9.12
N GLY A 74 25.30 -26.51 9.50
CA GLY A 74 24.07 -25.73 9.62
C GLY A 74 23.24 -26.05 10.86
N MET A 75 23.81 -26.71 11.87
CA MET A 75 23.14 -26.96 13.14
C MET A 75 23.47 -25.86 14.16
N PRO A 76 22.51 -25.33 14.93
CA PRO A 76 22.80 -24.39 16.00
C PRO A 76 23.76 -25.00 17.03
N THR A 77 24.81 -24.26 17.39
CA THR A 77 25.71 -24.62 18.48
C THR A 77 24.98 -24.49 19.83
N PRO A 78 25.40 -25.23 20.87
CA PRO A 78 24.89 -25.00 22.22
C PRO A 78 25.07 -23.53 22.60
N VAL A 79 24.08 -22.96 23.27
CA VAL A 79 24.14 -21.55 23.66
C VAL A 79 25.27 -21.27 24.65
N GLU A 80 25.96 -20.16 24.46
CA GLU A 80 27.03 -19.68 25.35
C GLU A 80 26.80 -18.22 25.73
N VAL A 81 27.32 -17.83 26.89
CA VAL A 81 27.40 -16.41 27.29
C VAL A 81 28.73 -15.86 26.79
N ALA A 82 28.69 -14.75 26.07
CA ALA A 82 29.88 -14.12 25.51
C ALA A 82 29.81 -12.59 25.60
N TYR A 83 31.00 -11.98 25.58
CA TYR A 83 31.15 -10.54 25.45
C TYR A 83 31.05 -10.13 23.98
N ILE A 84 30.24 -9.12 23.72
CA ILE A 84 30.10 -8.49 22.42
C ILE A 84 31.16 -7.42 22.29
N TYR A 85 32.00 -7.56 21.26
CA TYR A 85 32.98 -6.54 20.93
C TYR A 85 32.26 -5.23 20.60
N PRO A 86 32.60 -4.11 21.27
CA PRO A 86 31.87 -2.86 21.10
C PRO A 86 32.01 -2.37 19.66
N PRO A 87 30.91 -1.88 19.05
CA PRO A 87 30.99 -1.33 17.72
C PRO A 87 31.93 -0.11 17.73
N LYS A 88 32.73 0.03 16.68
CA LYS A 88 33.43 1.30 16.37
C LYS A 88 32.42 2.28 15.76
N SER A 89 31.36 2.59 16.50
CA SER A 89 30.31 3.51 16.06
C SER A 89 30.41 4.86 16.77
N GLN A 90 29.97 5.89 16.07
CA GLN A 90 29.74 7.20 16.63
C GLN A 90 28.25 7.29 17.01
N LEU A 91 27.96 7.68 18.25
CA LEU A 91 26.57 7.91 18.70
C LEU A 91 26.03 9.27 18.23
N THR A 92 26.92 10.19 17.85
CA THR A 92 26.56 11.47 17.28
C THR A 92 26.09 11.29 15.85
N PRO A 93 24.99 11.93 15.43
CA PRO A 93 24.59 11.94 14.03
C PRO A 93 25.71 12.48 13.15
N LEU A 94 25.92 11.84 11.99
CA LEU A 94 26.83 12.35 10.96
C LEU A 94 26.41 13.75 10.51
N ALA A 95 27.39 14.62 10.31
CA ALA A 95 27.16 15.93 9.69
C ALA A 95 26.57 15.75 8.30
N THR A 96 25.69 16.67 7.87
CA THR A 96 24.99 16.57 6.58
C THR A 96 25.97 16.41 5.41
N ALA A 97 27.06 17.19 5.40
CA ALA A 97 28.07 17.12 4.35
C ALA A 97 28.79 15.75 4.29
N GLU A 98 29.08 15.14 5.44
CA GLU A 98 29.71 13.83 5.52
C GLU A 98 28.76 12.73 5.05
N ARG A 99 27.49 12.80 5.47
CA ARG A 99 26.45 11.89 5.00
C ARG A 99 26.27 11.99 3.49
N ASP A 100 26.18 13.19 2.94
CA ASP A 100 26.00 13.41 1.50
C ASP A 100 27.19 12.86 0.69
N ALA A 101 28.41 13.04 1.19
CA ALA A 101 29.60 12.49 0.56
C ALA A 101 29.58 10.96 0.53
N LEU A 102 29.24 10.32 1.66
CA LEU A 102 29.12 8.86 1.76
C LEU A 102 28.02 8.33 0.85
N VAL A 103 26.84 8.96 0.85
CA VAL A 103 25.70 8.56 0.01
C VAL A 103 26.04 8.67 -1.47
N LYS A 104 26.70 9.75 -1.90
CA LYS A 104 27.12 9.96 -3.29
C LYS A 104 28.19 8.98 -3.77
N GLN A 105 28.94 8.37 -2.85
CA GLN A 105 29.98 7.40 -3.17
C GLN A 105 29.40 6.02 -3.54
N TYR A 106 28.16 5.71 -3.15
CA TYR A 106 27.56 4.41 -3.45
C TYR A 106 27.18 4.30 -4.93
N ASP A 107 27.44 3.14 -5.52
CA ASP A 107 27.09 2.83 -6.92
C ASP A 107 25.58 3.01 -7.23
N LEU A 108 24.75 2.80 -6.22
CA LEU A 108 23.29 2.95 -6.30
C LEU A 108 22.82 4.41 -6.35
N TYR A 109 23.68 5.37 -6.02
CA TYR A 109 23.31 6.78 -5.98
C TYR A 109 22.80 7.29 -7.34
N ALA A 110 23.43 6.86 -8.43
CA ALA A 110 23.00 7.25 -9.77
C ALA A 110 21.56 6.80 -10.10
N TYR A 111 21.08 5.72 -9.49
CA TYR A 111 19.75 5.16 -9.74
C TYR A 111 18.68 5.68 -8.78
N TYR A 112 19.06 6.03 -7.54
CA TYR A 112 18.13 6.36 -6.46
C TYR A 112 18.33 7.77 -5.86
N SER A 113 19.12 8.63 -6.51
CA SER A 113 19.35 10.01 -6.03
C SER A 113 18.12 10.91 -6.21
N GLU A 114 17.32 10.63 -7.24
CA GLU A 114 16.09 11.38 -7.51
C GLU A 114 14.93 10.79 -6.71
N TYR A 115 14.25 11.64 -5.96
CA TYR A 115 13.01 11.28 -5.30
C TYR A 115 11.91 11.13 -6.37
N VAL A 116 11.40 9.91 -6.52
CA VAL A 116 10.29 9.62 -7.41
C VAL A 116 9.03 9.45 -6.57
N ASP A 117 8.14 10.44 -6.65
CA ASP A 117 6.79 10.34 -6.10
C ASP A 117 5.87 9.73 -7.16
N ASN A 118 5.46 8.49 -6.98
CA ASN A 118 4.60 7.80 -7.93
C ASN A 118 3.14 8.02 -7.55
N GLU A 119 2.29 8.36 -8.53
CA GLU A 119 0.84 8.40 -8.32
C GLU A 119 0.36 7.03 -7.84
N SER A 120 -0.31 7.01 -6.69
CA SER A 120 -0.82 5.78 -6.10
C SER A 120 -2.03 5.28 -6.88
N ALA A 121 -2.23 3.96 -6.89
CA ALA A 121 -3.44 3.37 -7.46
C ALA A 121 -4.72 3.95 -6.82
N TYR A 122 -4.65 4.31 -5.53
CA TYR A 122 -5.76 4.96 -4.82
C TYR A 122 -6.10 6.34 -5.40
N GLU A 123 -5.09 7.17 -5.67
CA GLU A 123 -5.28 8.50 -6.27
C GLU A 123 -5.84 8.40 -7.68
N LEU A 124 -5.32 7.49 -8.50
CA LEU A 124 -5.83 7.25 -9.85
C LEU A 124 -7.29 6.79 -9.85
N LEU A 125 -7.65 5.88 -8.94
CA LEU A 125 -9.03 5.40 -8.81
C LEU A 125 -9.98 6.50 -8.34
N ASN A 126 -9.58 7.30 -7.35
CA ASN A 126 -10.38 8.43 -6.89
C ASN A 126 -10.56 9.48 -7.98
N ALA A 127 -9.51 9.78 -8.75
CA ALA A 127 -9.59 10.70 -9.89
C ALA A 127 -10.59 10.19 -10.94
N GLN A 128 -10.61 8.89 -11.25
CA GLN A 128 -11.58 8.29 -12.17
C GLN A 128 -13.01 8.37 -11.63
N VAL A 129 -13.22 8.12 -10.33
CA VAL A 129 -14.54 8.24 -9.70
C VAL A 129 -15.03 9.68 -9.75
N ALA A 130 -14.18 10.65 -9.42
CA ALA A 130 -14.51 12.07 -9.47
C ALA A 130 -14.85 12.53 -10.90
N GLN A 131 -14.10 12.07 -11.91
CA GLN A 131 -14.39 12.34 -13.32
C GLN A 131 -15.73 11.73 -13.76
N ALA A 132 -16.02 10.49 -13.34
CA ALA A 132 -17.29 9.84 -13.66
C ALA A 132 -18.49 10.57 -13.04
N GLN A 133 -18.35 11.05 -11.80
CA GLN A 133 -19.38 11.85 -11.11
C GLN A 133 -19.59 13.21 -11.79
N ALA A 134 -18.52 13.90 -12.19
CA ALA A 134 -18.63 15.17 -12.90
C ALA A 134 -19.31 15.01 -14.27
N ALA A 135 -19.00 13.94 -15.01
CA ALA A 135 -19.63 13.65 -16.30
C ALA A 135 -21.13 13.30 -16.14
N GLN A 136 -21.51 12.60 -15.06
CA GLN A 136 -22.92 12.34 -14.75
C GLN A 136 -23.68 13.64 -14.45
N GLN A 137 -23.10 14.53 -13.65
CA GLN A 137 -23.73 15.82 -13.32
C GLN A 137 -23.91 16.70 -14.57
N GLN A 138 -22.93 16.72 -15.48
CA GLN A 138 -23.05 17.43 -16.76
C GLN A 138 -24.15 16.85 -17.66
N ALA A 139 -24.22 15.52 -17.77
CA ALA A 139 -25.26 14.86 -18.56
C ALA A 139 -26.68 15.03 -17.97
N GLU A 140 -26.80 15.18 -16.66
CA GLU A 140 -28.09 15.49 -15.99
C GLU A 140 -28.48 16.96 -16.20
N ALA A 141 -27.53 17.89 -16.20
CA ALA A 141 -27.78 19.30 -16.48
C ALA A 141 -28.22 19.53 -17.94
N GLU A 142 -27.56 18.89 -18.92
CA GLU A 142 -27.93 18.98 -20.34
C GLU A 142 -29.33 18.41 -20.61
N LYS A 143 -29.71 17.31 -19.95
CA LYS A 143 -31.07 16.75 -20.05
C LYS A 143 -32.13 17.66 -19.43
N ALA A 144 -31.82 18.33 -18.33
CA ALA A 144 -32.74 19.28 -17.71
C ALA A 144 -32.94 20.54 -18.57
N GLU A 145 -31.93 20.98 -19.32
CA GLU A 145 -32.06 22.06 -20.31
C GLU A 145 -32.88 21.62 -21.53
N GLU A 146 -32.65 20.41 -22.06
CA GLU A 146 -33.44 19.85 -23.17
C GLU A 146 -34.91 19.61 -22.79
N GLU A 147 -35.20 19.13 -21.58
CA GLU A 147 -36.58 18.97 -21.11
C GLU A 147 -37.31 20.31 -20.94
N ASN A 148 -36.62 21.34 -20.44
CA ASN A 148 -37.19 22.68 -20.32
C ASN A 148 -37.44 23.35 -21.68
N ASP A 149 -36.54 23.17 -22.66
CA ASP A 149 -36.72 23.68 -24.03
C ASP A 149 -37.84 22.93 -24.76
N PHE A 150 -37.92 21.60 -24.61
CA PHE A 150 -39.01 20.79 -25.17
C PHE A 150 -40.38 21.16 -24.56
N PHE A 151 -40.45 21.35 -23.25
CA PHE A 151 -41.68 21.75 -22.57
C PHE A 151 -42.09 23.20 -22.94
N GLY A 152 -41.11 24.11 -23.08
CA GLY A 152 -41.33 25.47 -23.57
C GLY A 152 -41.86 25.52 -25.01
N GLY A 153 -41.28 24.69 -25.91
CA GLY A 153 -41.76 24.53 -27.28
C GLY A 153 -43.16 23.90 -27.38
N MET A 154 -43.48 22.98 -26.46
CA MET A 154 -44.80 22.35 -26.40
C MET A 154 -45.88 23.32 -25.87
N ILE A 155 -45.56 24.16 -24.88
CA ILE A 155 -46.46 25.21 -24.40
C ILE A 155 -46.69 26.27 -25.49
N ALA A 156 -45.64 26.69 -26.21
CA ALA A 156 -45.77 27.67 -27.29
C ALA A 156 -46.62 27.18 -28.46
N SER A 157 -46.60 25.87 -28.73
CA SER A 157 -47.41 25.23 -29.78
C SER A 157 -48.87 25.02 -29.36
N ILE A 158 -49.16 24.85 -28.06
CA ILE A 158 -50.53 24.75 -27.52
C ILE A 158 -51.17 26.14 -27.32
N PHE A 159 -50.42 27.14 -26.86
CA PHE A 159 -50.93 28.49 -26.57
C PHE A 159 -50.82 29.48 -27.74
N GLY A 160 -50.53 29.00 -28.95
CA GLY A 160 -50.99 29.63 -30.19
C GLY A 160 -50.54 31.08 -30.41
N THR A 161 -49.25 31.30 -30.63
CA THR A 161 -48.78 32.48 -31.37
C THR A 161 -47.92 32.07 -32.57
N LYS A 162 -48.54 31.36 -33.52
CA LYS A 162 -47.91 31.05 -34.81
C LYS A 162 -47.88 32.27 -35.73
N LYS A 163 -46.71 32.91 -35.84
CA LYS A 163 -46.35 33.72 -37.00
C LYS A 163 -45.90 32.77 -38.13
N LYS A 164 -46.72 32.66 -39.18
CA LYS A 164 -46.48 31.83 -40.38
C LYS A 164 -45.14 32.19 -41.04
N LYS A 165 -44.26 31.21 -41.25
CA LYS A 165 -43.22 31.24 -42.29
C LYS A 165 -43.12 29.84 -42.92
N ASP A 166 -43.11 29.82 -44.25
CA ASP A 166 -43.19 28.66 -45.13
C ASP A 166 -42.25 27.51 -44.76
N GLN A 167 -42.82 26.30 -44.63
CA GLN A 167 -42.06 25.04 -44.60
C GLN A 167 -42.14 24.36 -45.97
N THR A 168 -40.98 24.21 -46.58
CA THR A 168 -40.74 23.40 -47.78
C THR A 168 -40.51 21.95 -47.35
N ILE A 169 -40.96 21.02 -48.18
CA ILE A 169 -41.13 19.56 -47.97
C ILE A 169 -39.85 18.78 -47.55
N ALA A 170 -38.69 19.44 -47.41
CA ALA A 170 -37.40 18.82 -47.13
C ALA A 170 -37.20 18.34 -45.67
N GLU A 171 -38.02 18.81 -44.71
CA GLU A 171 -37.82 18.50 -43.28
C GLU A 171 -38.47 17.18 -42.79
N GLN A 172 -39.45 16.63 -43.52
CA GLN A 172 -40.12 15.40 -43.07
C GLN A 172 -39.25 14.15 -43.23
N VAL A 173 -38.33 14.13 -44.20
CA VAL A 173 -37.49 12.96 -44.50
C VAL A 173 -36.26 12.88 -43.60
N VAL A 174 -35.81 13.99 -43.01
CA VAL A 174 -34.64 14.02 -42.11
C VAL A 174 -34.98 13.49 -40.72
N SER A 175 -36.23 13.63 -40.26
CA SER A 175 -36.64 13.27 -38.89
C SER A 175 -36.77 11.76 -38.63
N GLU A 176 -36.98 10.95 -39.67
CA GLU A 176 -37.09 9.49 -39.53
C GLU A 176 -35.74 8.77 -39.63
N VAL A 177 -34.77 9.39 -40.30
CA VAL A 177 -33.40 8.86 -40.46
C VAL A 177 -32.56 9.10 -39.20
N THR A 178 -32.78 10.20 -38.46
CA THR A 178 -32.08 10.44 -37.19
C THR A 178 -32.55 9.53 -36.05
N LYS A 179 -33.86 9.22 -35.96
CA LYS A 179 -34.42 8.38 -34.88
C LYS A 179 -33.96 6.92 -34.92
N SER A 180 -33.61 6.39 -36.09
CA SER A 180 -33.21 4.99 -36.28
C SER A 180 -31.71 4.76 -36.10
N VAL A 181 -30.87 5.80 -36.27
CA VAL A 181 -29.42 5.75 -36.02
C VAL A 181 -29.11 5.95 -34.52
N ALA A 182 -29.85 6.82 -33.84
CA ALA A 182 -29.67 7.10 -32.40
C ALA A 182 -29.90 5.85 -31.50
N LYS A 183 -30.82 4.96 -31.88
CA LYS A 183 -31.18 3.77 -31.09
C LYS A 183 -30.15 2.62 -31.17
N LYS A 184 -29.19 2.69 -32.10
CA LYS A 184 -28.14 1.66 -32.28
C LYS A 184 -26.80 2.04 -31.66
N LEU A 185 -26.51 3.33 -31.50
CA LEU A 185 -25.28 3.82 -30.85
C LEU A 185 -25.31 3.66 -29.32
N THR A 186 -26.49 3.69 -28.70
CA THR A 186 -26.65 3.64 -27.23
C THR A 186 -26.45 2.24 -26.61
N ASN A 187 -26.74 1.16 -27.34
CA ASN A 187 -26.67 -0.20 -26.80
C ASN A 187 -25.30 -0.89 -26.91
N GLN A 188 -24.38 -0.36 -27.73
CA GLN A 188 -23.03 -0.92 -27.88
C GLN A 188 -22.00 -0.26 -26.96
N VAL A 189 -22.10 1.05 -26.74
CA VAL A 189 -21.19 1.79 -25.85
C VAL A 189 -21.41 1.41 -24.38
N SER A 190 -22.68 1.19 -23.98
CA SER A 190 -23.04 0.80 -22.61
C SER A 190 -22.50 -0.59 -22.18
N LYS A 191 -22.43 -1.55 -23.10
CA LYS A 191 -21.88 -2.89 -22.81
C LYS A 191 -20.36 -2.93 -22.69
N GLN A 192 -19.64 -2.02 -23.35
CA GLN A 192 -18.18 -1.96 -23.24
C GLN A 192 -17.73 -1.28 -21.94
N ILE A 193 -18.41 -0.23 -21.51
CA ILE A 193 -18.13 0.47 -20.25
C ILE A 193 -18.38 -0.45 -19.05
N MET A 194 -19.51 -1.18 -19.04
CA MET A 194 -19.80 -2.12 -17.95
C MET A 194 -18.77 -3.24 -17.84
N ARG A 195 -18.22 -3.74 -18.96
CA ARG A 195 -17.21 -4.81 -18.92
C ARG A 195 -15.82 -4.32 -18.48
N GLY A 196 -15.49 -3.05 -18.78
CA GLY A 196 -14.26 -2.42 -18.30
C GLY A 196 -14.25 -2.22 -16.79
N ILE A 197 -15.38 -1.81 -16.21
CA ILE A 197 -15.52 -1.57 -14.77
C ILE A 197 -15.62 -2.90 -13.99
N LEU A 198 -16.39 -3.88 -14.48
CA LEU A 198 -16.51 -5.19 -13.78
C LEU A 198 -15.24 -6.05 -13.89
N GLY A 199 -14.47 -5.90 -14.96
CA GLY A 199 -13.21 -6.61 -15.17
C GLY A 199 -12.08 -6.14 -14.26
N ALA A 200 -12.12 -4.90 -13.78
CA ALA A 200 -11.12 -4.34 -12.86
C ALA A 200 -11.38 -4.72 -11.38
N ILE A 201 -12.58 -5.21 -11.05
CA ILE A 201 -12.99 -5.58 -9.68
C ILE A 201 -12.81 -7.09 -9.42
N THR A 202 -12.52 -7.89 -10.45
CA THR A 202 -12.46 -9.37 -10.35
C THR A 202 -11.09 -9.96 -10.67
N LYS A 203 -10.00 -9.18 -10.52
CA LYS A 203 -8.64 -9.70 -10.62
C LYS A 203 -7.75 -9.20 -9.50
#